data_AF-A0A6J3C3R3-F1
#
_entry.id   AF-A0A6J3C3R3-F1
#
_cell.length_a   1.000
_cell.length_b   1.000
_cell.length_c   1.000
_cell.angle_alpha   90.00
_cell.angle_beta   90.00
_cell.angle_gamma   90.00
#
_symmetry.space_group_name_H-M   'P 1'
#
loop_
_entity.id
_entity.type
_entity.pdbx_description
1 polymer ?
#
loop_
_entity_poly.entity_id
_entity_poly.type
_entity_poly.pdbx_seq_one_letter_code
_entity_poly.pdbx_strand_id
1 'polypeptide(L)'
;MKNALQAAQQELEKPVVLPVKGEAAVIRQLQLTQRMAQLNSAIAALVAASSDAKNVDYTAAEQAISTINELLPQVVKETRALNAGSDEKSQAAQAELLALCDAVRGISDAVEQQDLKGINQYASKFSNSSNKLIFVVNPRTNLETSNQIVELSSSACEQASQLVAEARKLSKTVGGQVHLEDCCERTNNV
;
A
#
# COMPACT_ATOMS: atom_id res chain seq x y z
N MET A 1 14.05 -6.94 4.03
CA MET A 1 13.15 -6.09 4.85
C MET A 1 13.46 -6.07 6.34
N LYS A 2 13.66 -7.21 7.02
CA LYS A 2 13.92 -7.22 8.48
C LYS A 2 15.05 -6.28 8.94
N ASN A 3 16.19 -6.26 8.23
CA ASN A 3 17.32 -5.39 8.58
C ASN A 3 17.01 -3.89 8.41
N ALA A 4 16.25 -3.52 7.38
CA ALA A 4 15.87 -2.12 7.16
C ALA A 4 14.84 -1.63 8.17
N LEU A 5 13.89 -2.49 8.56
CA LEU A 5 12.94 -2.21 9.63
C LEU A 5 13.65 -2.06 10.97
N GLN A 6 14.65 -2.90 11.25
CA GLN A 6 15.47 -2.78 12.45
C GLN A 6 16.28 -1.48 12.45
N ALA A 7 16.90 -1.11 11.33
CA ALA A 7 17.62 0.16 11.19
C ALA A 7 16.69 1.38 11.36
N ALA A 8 15.50 1.32 10.77
CA ALA A 8 14.45 2.33 10.95
C ALA A 8 14.03 2.45 12.43
N GLN A 9 13.84 1.33 13.11
CA GLN A 9 13.43 1.29 14.51
C GLN A 9 14.54 1.79 15.45
N GLN A 10 15.79 1.43 15.20
CA GLN A 10 16.95 2.00 15.89
C GLN A 10 17.06 3.52 15.68
N GLU A 11 16.72 4.02 14.49
CA GLU A 11 16.71 5.45 14.22
C GLU A 11 15.60 6.18 15.00
N LEU A 12 14.46 5.52 15.26
CA LEU A 12 13.37 6.06 16.08
C LEU A 12 13.75 6.17 17.57
N GLU A 13 14.62 5.28 18.05
CA GLU A 13 15.08 5.24 19.45
C GLU A 13 16.18 6.27 19.77
N LYS A 14 16.82 6.86 18.76
CA LYS A 14 17.92 7.82 18.97
C LYS A 14 17.42 9.12 19.62
N PRO A 15 18.26 9.85 20.38
CA PRO A 15 17.91 11.17 20.90
C PRO A 15 17.49 12.14 19.79
N VAL A 16 16.58 13.06 20.11
CA VAL A 16 16.10 14.08 19.18
C VAL A 16 17.22 15.10 18.92
N VAL A 17 17.64 15.23 17.66
CA VAL A 17 18.62 16.24 17.22
C VAL A 17 17.91 17.56 16.97
N LEU A 18 18.54 18.72 17.19
CA LEU A 18 17.92 20.03 16.97
C LEU A 18 17.24 20.16 15.59
N PRO A 19 16.03 20.75 15.51
CA PRO A 19 15.28 20.88 14.27
C PRO A 19 16.01 21.75 13.25
N VAL A 20 16.02 21.31 12.00
CA VAL A 20 16.55 22.09 10.86
C VAL A 20 15.55 23.20 10.55
N LYS A 21 16.03 24.44 10.40
CA LYS A 21 15.20 25.64 10.15
C LYS A 21 15.59 26.33 8.83
N GLY A 22 14.72 27.21 8.34
CA GLY A 22 14.99 28.05 7.16
C GLY A 22 15.01 27.28 5.85
N GLU A 23 15.80 27.75 4.89
CA GLU A 23 15.91 27.17 3.53
C GLU A 23 16.31 25.69 3.53
N ALA A 24 17.18 25.28 4.45
CA ALA A 24 17.58 23.89 4.64
C ALA A 24 16.41 22.98 5.07
N ALA A 25 15.40 23.52 5.76
CA ALA A 25 14.20 22.77 6.11
C ALA A 25 13.31 22.56 4.88
N VAL A 26 13.16 23.56 4.01
CA VAL A 26 12.37 23.47 2.77
C VAL A 26 12.97 22.44 1.82
N ILE A 27 14.29 22.45 1.63
CA ILE A 27 15.00 21.46 0.80
C ILE A 27 14.77 20.05 1.35
N ARG A 28 14.91 19.85 2.66
CA ARG A 28 14.65 18.55 3.30
C ARG A 28 13.19 18.11 3.20
N GLN A 29 12.24 19.03 3.31
CA GLN A 29 10.81 18.72 3.13
C GLN A 29 10.56 18.19 1.72
N LEU A 30 11.11 18.85 0.69
CA LEU A 30 10.98 18.42 -0.70
C LEU A 30 11.62 17.04 -0.92
N GLN A 31 12.83 16.84 -0.39
CA GLN A 31 13.55 15.56 -0.46
C GLN A 31 12.77 14.44 0.23
N LEU A 32 12.16 14.71 1.40
CA LEU A 32 11.32 13.74 2.09
C LEU A 32 10.07 13.41 1.26
N THR A 33 9.39 14.41 0.69
CA THR A 33 8.23 14.19 -0.17
C THR A 33 8.58 13.30 -1.36
N GLN A 34 9.73 13.55 -2.00
CA GLN A 34 10.20 12.73 -3.13
C GLN A 34 10.52 11.29 -2.71
N ARG A 35 11.24 11.10 -1.60
CA ARG A 35 11.55 9.76 -1.08
C ARG A 35 10.30 9.00 -0.65
N MET A 36 9.32 9.69 -0.07
CA MET A 36 8.03 9.08 0.27
C MET A 36 7.28 8.63 -0.98
N ALA A 37 7.28 9.43 -2.05
CA ALA A 37 6.67 9.04 -3.32
C ALA A 37 7.36 7.79 -3.91
N GLN A 38 8.69 7.74 -3.86
CA GLN A 38 9.46 6.55 -4.30
C GLN A 38 9.16 5.33 -3.43
N LEU A 39 9.03 5.50 -2.11
CA LEU A 39 8.66 4.43 -1.19
C LEU A 39 7.23 3.93 -1.45
N ASN A 40 6.26 4.83 -1.68
CA ASN A 40 4.89 4.49 -2.08
C ASN A 40 4.87 3.70 -3.38
N SER A 41 5.66 4.10 -4.37
CA SER A 41 5.80 3.38 -5.64
C SER A 41 6.37 1.98 -5.44
N ALA A 42 7.44 1.84 -4.66
CA ALA A 42 8.05 0.54 -4.37
C ALA A 42 7.09 -0.40 -3.62
N ILE A 43 6.30 0.12 -2.69
CA ILE A 43 5.26 -0.66 -2.01
C ILE A 43 4.17 -1.11 -3.00
N ALA A 44 3.70 -0.22 -3.88
CA ALA A 44 2.72 -0.59 -4.91
C ALA A 44 3.26 -1.65 -5.87
N ALA A 45 4.53 -1.54 -6.27
CA ALA A 45 5.21 -2.53 -7.10
C ALA A 45 5.30 -3.90 -6.41
N LEU A 46 5.62 -3.93 -5.12
CA LEU A 46 5.66 -5.16 -4.33
C LEU A 46 4.27 -5.82 -4.24
N VAL A 47 3.22 -5.02 -3.99
CA VAL A 47 1.83 -5.49 -3.95
C VAL A 47 1.43 -6.08 -5.30
N ALA A 48 1.73 -5.38 -6.41
CA ALA A 48 1.39 -5.83 -7.75
C ALA A 48 2.12 -7.13 -8.11
N ALA A 49 3.43 -7.21 -7.85
CA ALA A 49 4.26 -8.39 -8.08
C ALA A 49 3.80 -9.62 -7.28
N SER A 50 3.11 -9.40 -6.16
CA SER A 50 2.63 -10.45 -5.25
C SER A 50 1.11 -10.72 -5.35
N SER A 51 0.42 -10.05 -6.28
CA SER A 51 -1.05 -10.08 -6.38
C SER A 51 -1.62 -11.38 -6.97
N ASP A 52 -0.79 -12.13 -7.72
CA ASP A 52 -1.12 -13.47 -8.22
C ASP A 52 -0.26 -14.52 -7.54
N ALA A 53 -0.84 -15.22 -6.55
CA ALA A 53 -0.13 -16.27 -5.80
C ALA A 53 0.34 -17.44 -6.68
N LYS A 54 -0.23 -17.62 -7.88
CA LYS A 54 0.19 -18.67 -8.83
C LYS A 54 1.27 -18.21 -9.79
N ASN A 55 1.48 -16.90 -9.92
CA ASN A 55 2.43 -16.31 -10.86
C ASN A 55 3.08 -15.05 -10.25
N VAL A 56 3.75 -15.24 -9.12
CA VAL A 56 4.47 -14.16 -8.42
C VAL A 56 5.65 -13.71 -9.27
N ASP A 57 5.76 -12.41 -9.53
CA ASP A 57 6.93 -11.83 -10.18
C ASP A 57 8.03 -11.59 -9.12
N TYR A 58 8.80 -12.63 -8.85
CA TYR A 58 9.88 -12.57 -7.85
C TYR A 58 10.96 -11.53 -8.18
N THR A 59 11.18 -11.23 -9.47
CA THR A 59 12.17 -10.23 -9.88
C THR A 59 11.69 -8.83 -9.50
N ALA A 60 10.45 -8.50 -9.85
CA ALA A 60 9.84 -7.23 -9.48
C ALA A 60 9.70 -7.09 -7.95
N ALA A 61 9.34 -8.18 -7.26
CA ALA A 61 9.24 -8.19 -5.81
C ALA A 61 10.59 -7.95 -5.12
N GLU A 62 11.66 -8.61 -5.57
CA GLU A 62 13.01 -8.43 -5.01
C GLU A 62 13.53 -7.00 -5.22
N GLN A 63 13.30 -6.45 -6.42
CA GLN A 63 13.70 -5.07 -6.74
C GLN A 63 12.93 -4.04 -5.90
N ALA A 64 11.63 -4.26 -5.70
CA ALA A 64 10.80 -3.45 -4.81
C ALA A 64 11.28 -3.53 -3.36
N ILE A 65 11.55 -4.74 -2.85
CA ILE A 65 12.07 -4.98 -1.49
C ILE A 65 13.42 -4.28 -1.29
N SER A 66 14.32 -4.33 -2.28
CA SER A 66 15.62 -3.65 -2.25
C SER A 66 15.43 -2.13 -2.09
N THR A 67 14.57 -1.55 -2.93
CA THR A 67 14.22 -0.13 -2.90
C THR A 67 13.62 0.30 -1.55
N ILE A 68 12.71 -0.51 -1.00
CA ILE A 68 12.11 -0.27 0.34
C ILE A 68 13.20 -0.28 1.42
N ASN A 69 14.14 -1.23 1.36
CA ASN A 69 15.21 -1.32 2.36
C ASN A 69 16.14 -0.11 2.36
N GLU A 70 16.37 0.47 1.19
CA GLU A 70 17.19 1.67 1.04
C GLU A 70 16.47 2.94 1.51
N LEU A 71 15.19 3.09 1.15
CA LEU A 71 14.45 4.34 1.36
C LEU A 71 13.85 4.46 2.77
N LEU A 72 13.35 3.37 3.36
CA LEU A 72 12.64 3.43 4.64
C LEU A 72 13.49 4.06 5.77
N PRO A 73 14.76 3.67 5.98
CA PRO A 73 15.58 4.29 7.03
C PRO A 73 15.84 5.78 6.77
N GLN A 74 15.95 6.19 5.50
CA GLN A 74 16.15 7.60 5.12
C GLN A 74 14.91 8.44 5.44
N VAL A 75 13.72 7.94 5.09
CA VAL A 75 12.43 8.59 5.39
C VAL A 75 12.27 8.82 6.89
N VAL A 76 12.57 7.79 7.71
CA VAL A 76 12.51 7.90 9.17
C VAL A 76 13.47 8.98 9.67
N LYS A 77 14.75 8.90 9.26
CA LYS A 77 15.79 9.83 9.67
C LYS A 77 15.43 11.28 9.35
N GLU A 78 14.95 11.54 8.13
CA GLU A 78 14.63 12.89 7.67
C GLU A 78 13.40 13.47 8.34
N THR A 79 12.37 12.65 8.51
CA THR A 79 11.15 13.05 9.22
C THR A 79 11.46 13.44 10.66
N ARG A 80 12.33 12.69 11.35
CA ARG A 80 12.79 13.02 12.71
C ARG A 80 13.57 14.33 12.76
N ALA A 81 14.45 14.57 11.78
CA ALA A 81 15.22 15.82 11.71
C ALA A 81 14.36 17.06 11.45
N LEU A 82 13.23 16.89 10.74
CA LEU A 82 12.27 17.95 10.44
C LEU A 82 11.28 18.22 11.57
N ASN A 83 10.96 17.22 12.37
CA ASN A 83 10.00 17.32 13.49
C ASN A 83 10.68 17.04 14.83
N ALA A 84 11.85 17.65 15.03
CA ALA A 84 12.56 17.54 16.28
C ALA A 84 11.96 18.49 17.32
N GLY A 85 11.24 17.92 18.28
CA GLY A 85 10.61 18.66 19.36
C GLY A 85 9.70 17.77 20.19
N SER A 86 9.04 18.38 21.18
CA SER A 86 8.03 17.73 22.01
C SER A 86 6.62 18.29 21.75
N ASP A 87 6.45 19.08 20.69
CA ASP A 87 5.16 19.63 20.29
C ASP A 87 4.24 18.55 19.71
N GLU A 88 2.94 18.83 19.67
CA GLU A 88 1.92 17.89 19.16
C GLU A 88 2.22 17.45 17.72
N LYS A 89 2.79 18.35 16.91
CA LYS A 89 3.18 18.08 15.54
C LYS A 89 4.28 17.01 15.47
N SER A 90 5.29 17.11 16.32
CA SER A 90 6.40 16.15 16.41
C SER A 90 5.93 14.80 16.93
N GLN A 91 5.02 14.78 17.90
CA GLN A 91 4.40 13.55 18.38
C GLN A 91 3.54 12.88 17.31
N ALA A 92 2.75 13.65 16.56
CA ALA A 92 1.97 13.13 15.44
C ALA A 92 2.87 12.55 14.34
N ALA A 93 3.93 13.26 13.95
CA ALA A 93 4.90 12.75 12.98
C ALA A 93 5.54 11.42 13.43
N GLN A 94 5.86 11.31 14.71
CA GLN A 94 6.44 10.09 15.28
C GLN A 94 5.45 8.93 15.31
N ALA A 95 4.19 9.18 15.67
CA ALA A 95 3.13 8.18 15.63
C ALA A 95 2.91 7.65 14.20
N GLU A 96 2.87 8.54 13.21
CA GLU A 96 2.70 8.14 11.81
C GLU A 96 3.93 7.40 11.26
N LEU A 97 5.15 7.72 11.71
CA LEU A 97 6.35 6.94 11.37
C LEU A 97 6.30 5.51 11.91
N LEU A 98 5.84 5.33 13.14
CA LEU A 98 5.66 4.01 13.75
C LEU A 98 4.62 3.21 12.98
N ALA A 99 3.45 3.80 12.71
CA ALA A 99 2.40 3.18 11.92
C ALA A 99 2.87 2.80 10.50
N LEU A 100 3.69 3.64 9.87
CA LEU A 100 4.30 3.38 8.57
C LEU A 100 5.26 2.19 8.63
N CYS A 101 6.15 2.13 9.63
CA CYS A 101 7.07 1.00 9.81
C CYS A 101 6.32 -0.31 10.09
N ASP A 102 5.27 -0.27 10.91
CA ASP A 102 4.43 -1.43 11.20
C ASP A 102 3.66 -1.90 9.97
N ALA A 103 3.17 -0.97 9.14
CA ALA A 103 2.51 -1.31 7.88
C ALA A 103 3.49 -1.96 6.90
N VAL A 104 4.72 -1.44 6.77
CA VAL A 104 5.76 -2.05 5.93
C VAL A 104 6.12 -3.46 6.43
N ARG A 105 6.20 -3.68 7.75
CA ARG A 105 6.39 -5.02 8.34
C ARG A 105 5.22 -5.95 7.99
N GLY A 106 3.98 -5.47 8.17
CA GLY A 106 2.79 -6.25 7.85
C GLY A 106 2.69 -6.63 6.37
N ILE A 107 3.10 -5.74 5.45
CA ILE A 107 3.18 -6.07 4.01
C ILE A 107 4.21 -7.17 3.77
N SER A 108 5.40 -7.07 4.36
CA SER A 108 6.42 -8.11 4.29
C SER A 108 5.88 -9.47 4.71
N ASP A 109 5.28 -9.54 5.90
CA ASP A 109 4.81 -10.79 6.48
C ASP A 109 3.64 -11.35 5.65
N ALA A 110 2.74 -10.50 5.16
CA ALA A 110 1.62 -10.92 4.33
C ALA A 110 2.05 -11.39 2.93
N VAL A 111 3.07 -10.78 2.33
CA VAL A 111 3.68 -11.26 1.07
C VAL A 111 4.31 -12.64 1.27
N GLU A 112 5.07 -12.83 2.35
CA GLU A 112 5.69 -14.12 2.69
C GLU A 112 4.65 -15.22 2.90
N GLN A 113 3.50 -14.87 3.50
CA GLN A 113 2.38 -15.79 3.75
C GLN A 113 1.41 -15.94 2.57
N GLN A 114 1.61 -15.20 1.47
CA GLN A 114 0.68 -15.10 0.35
C GLN A 114 -0.75 -14.69 0.76
N ASP A 115 -0.88 -13.89 1.83
CA ASP A 115 -2.15 -13.38 2.33
C ASP A 115 -2.55 -12.11 1.57
N LEU A 116 -3.25 -12.27 0.45
CA LEU A 116 -3.73 -11.17 -0.39
C LEU A 116 -4.61 -10.17 0.37
N LYS A 117 -5.35 -10.62 1.39
CA LYS A 117 -6.20 -9.74 2.20
C LYS A 117 -5.34 -8.90 3.15
N GLY A 118 -4.36 -9.53 3.79
CA GLY A 118 -3.35 -8.87 4.61
C GLY A 118 -2.55 -7.85 3.82
N ILE A 119 -2.07 -8.20 2.62
CA ILE A 119 -1.33 -7.30 1.73
C ILE A 119 -2.13 -6.01 1.48
N ASN A 120 -3.39 -6.14 1.08
CA ASN A 120 -4.25 -4.98 0.85
C ASN A 120 -4.49 -4.16 2.12
N GLN A 121 -4.76 -4.82 3.24
CA GLN A 121 -4.98 -4.13 4.53
C GLN A 121 -3.75 -3.31 4.95
N TYR A 122 -2.56 -3.88 4.87
CA TYR A 122 -1.33 -3.19 5.28
C TYR A 122 -0.91 -2.14 4.24
N ALA A 123 -1.15 -2.35 2.95
CA ALA A 123 -0.96 -1.33 1.92
C ALA A 123 -1.85 -0.10 2.15
N SER A 124 -3.12 -0.29 2.51
CA SER A 124 -4.01 0.83 2.87
C SER A 124 -3.54 1.56 4.14
N LYS A 125 -3.09 0.84 5.17
CA LYS A 125 -2.50 1.45 6.38
C LYS A 125 -1.26 2.26 6.05
N PHE A 126 -0.39 1.72 5.20
CA PHE A 126 0.82 2.39 4.74
C PHE A 126 0.48 3.70 4.01
N SER A 127 -0.43 3.65 3.04
CA SER A 127 -0.86 4.84 2.29
C SER A 127 -1.48 5.92 3.17
N ASN A 128 -2.32 5.54 4.14
CA ASN A 128 -2.91 6.50 5.07
C ASN A 128 -1.83 7.18 5.93
N SER A 129 -0.90 6.39 6.49
CA SER A 129 0.16 6.91 7.35
C SER A 129 1.14 7.79 6.58
N SER A 130 1.51 7.41 5.34
CA SER A 130 2.40 8.22 4.50
C SER A 130 1.75 9.56 4.09
N ASN A 131 0.46 9.57 3.75
CA ASN A 131 -0.27 10.80 3.43
C ASN A 131 -0.35 11.75 4.62
N LYS A 132 -0.69 11.24 5.81
CA LYS A 132 -0.72 12.05 7.03
C LYS A 132 0.66 12.60 7.38
N LEU A 133 1.71 11.78 7.25
CA LEU A 133 3.08 12.21 7.51
C LEU A 133 3.51 13.34 6.56
N ILE A 134 3.18 13.24 5.28
CA ILE A 134 3.43 14.30 4.30
C ILE A 134 2.64 15.57 4.64
N PHE A 135 1.39 15.47 5.08
CA PHE A 135 0.62 16.63 5.52
C PHE A 135 1.26 17.32 6.74
N VAL A 136 1.70 16.53 7.73
CA VAL A 136 2.41 17.05 8.90
C VAL A 136 3.69 17.76 8.48
N VAL A 137 4.51 17.16 7.62
CA VAL A 137 5.81 17.71 7.24
C VAL A 137 5.71 18.88 6.26
N ASN A 138 4.78 18.82 5.31
CA ASN A 138 4.58 19.80 4.26
C ASN A 138 3.07 20.02 3.99
N PRO A 139 2.40 20.87 4.79
CA PRO A 139 0.96 21.11 4.66
C PRO A 139 0.55 21.85 3.38
N ARG A 140 1.51 22.29 2.54
CA ARG A 140 1.24 22.89 1.22
C ARG A 140 1.11 21.87 0.10
N THR A 141 1.24 20.58 0.38
CA THR A 141 0.92 19.53 -0.60
C THR A 141 -0.58 19.54 -0.89
N ASN A 142 -0.96 19.44 -2.17
CA ASN A 142 -2.34 19.52 -2.61
C ASN A 142 -3.13 18.26 -2.17
N LEU A 143 -3.62 18.30 -0.93
CA LEU A 143 -4.39 17.24 -0.30
C LEU A 143 -5.66 16.91 -1.09
N GLU A 144 -6.21 17.89 -1.80
CA GLU A 144 -7.41 17.77 -2.62
C GLU A 144 -7.18 16.78 -3.77
N THR A 145 -6.06 16.88 -4.49
CA THR A 145 -5.73 15.94 -5.58
C THR A 145 -5.53 14.52 -5.06
N SER A 146 -4.92 14.35 -3.87
CA SER A 146 -4.74 13.02 -3.28
C SER A 146 -6.07 12.39 -2.88
N ASN A 147 -6.97 13.17 -2.26
CA ASN A 147 -8.31 12.72 -1.90
C ASN A 147 -9.14 12.37 -3.13
N GLN A 148 -9.08 13.18 -4.18
CA GLN A 148 -9.76 12.91 -5.46
C GLN A 148 -9.30 11.57 -6.08
N ILE A 149 -8.00 11.27 -6.05
CA ILE A 149 -7.47 9.99 -6.55
C ILE A 149 -8.01 8.80 -5.74
N VAL A 150 -8.08 8.95 -4.41
CA VAL A 150 -8.64 7.90 -3.52
C VAL A 150 -10.13 7.69 -3.79
N GLU A 151 -10.91 8.77 -3.90
CA GLU A 151 -12.35 8.70 -4.20
C GLU A 151 -12.62 8.06 -5.57
N LEU A 152 -11.88 8.48 -6.60
CA LEU A 152 -11.98 7.89 -7.94
C LEU A 152 -11.66 6.38 -7.93
N SER A 153 -10.61 5.99 -7.21
CA SER A 153 -10.23 4.58 -7.08
C SER A 153 -11.29 3.77 -6.33
N SER A 154 -11.87 4.32 -5.27
CA SER A 154 -12.95 3.68 -4.52
C SER A 154 -14.20 3.49 -5.38
N SER A 155 -14.60 4.52 -6.14
CA SER A 155 -15.73 4.47 -7.06
C SER A 155 -15.52 3.41 -8.16
N ALA A 156 -14.32 3.35 -8.75
CA ALA A 156 -13.97 2.32 -9.74
C ALA A 156 -14.04 0.90 -9.15
N CYS A 157 -13.55 0.69 -7.93
CA CYS A 157 -13.68 -0.60 -7.24
C CYS A 157 -15.13 -1.00 -6.96
N GLU A 158 -15.98 -0.04 -6.57
CA GLU A 158 -17.41 -0.27 -6.36
C GLU A 158 -18.10 -0.68 -7.67
N GLN A 159 -17.84 0.05 -8.76
CA GLN A 159 -18.37 -0.26 -10.09
C GLN A 159 -17.90 -1.63 -10.59
N ALA A 160 -16.62 -1.97 -10.42
CA ALA A 160 -16.10 -3.29 -10.76
C ALA A 160 -16.78 -4.40 -9.94
N SER A 161 -17.04 -4.15 -8.65
CA SER A 161 -17.75 -5.09 -7.79
C SER A 161 -19.20 -5.32 -8.22
N GLN A 162 -19.89 -4.25 -8.62
CA GLN A 162 -21.25 -4.32 -9.19
C GLN A 162 -21.24 -5.10 -10.50
N LEU A 163 -20.31 -4.82 -11.41
CA LEU A 163 -20.16 -5.53 -12.67
C LEU A 163 -19.94 -7.02 -12.46
N VAL A 164 -19.08 -7.41 -11.51
CA VAL A 164 -18.85 -8.82 -11.17
C VAL A 164 -20.11 -9.47 -10.59
N ALA A 165 -20.88 -8.75 -9.77
CA ALA A 165 -22.15 -9.25 -9.24
C ALA A 165 -23.19 -9.47 -10.36
N GLU A 166 -23.27 -8.55 -11.31
CA GLU A 166 -24.13 -8.67 -12.49
C GLU A 166 -23.70 -9.80 -13.41
N ALA A 167 -22.41 -9.93 -13.70
CA ALA A 167 -21.86 -11.02 -14.51
C ALA A 167 -22.16 -12.40 -13.87
N ARG A 168 -22.05 -12.52 -12.54
CA ARG A 168 -22.45 -13.73 -11.80
C ARG A 168 -23.94 -13.99 -11.87
N LYS A 169 -24.77 -12.95 -11.79
CA LYS A 169 -26.24 -13.07 -11.94
C LYS A 169 -26.60 -13.54 -13.35
N LEU A 170 -25.99 -12.94 -14.37
CA LEU A 170 -26.20 -13.30 -15.77
C LEU A 170 -25.75 -14.73 -16.05
N SER A 171 -24.58 -15.14 -15.56
CA SER A 171 -24.07 -16.51 -15.69
C SER A 171 -25.03 -17.54 -15.08
N LYS A 172 -25.64 -17.24 -13.93
CA LYS A 172 -26.67 -18.10 -13.32
C LYS A 172 -27.96 -18.18 -14.13
N THR A 173 -28.36 -17.10 -14.79
CA THR A 173 -29.55 -17.07 -15.66
C THR A 173 -29.30 -17.78 -17.00
N VAL A 174 -28.11 -17.63 -17.58
CA VAL A 174 -27.74 -18.22 -18.89
C VAL A 174 -27.37 -19.71 -18.76
N GLY A 175 -26.83 -20.15 -17.62
CA GLY A 175 -26.59 -21.57 -17.33
C GLY A 175 -27.85 -22.38 -16.97
N GLY A 176 -29.03 -21.75 -16.96
CA GLY A 176 -30.30 -22.36 -16.53
C GLY A 176 -31.20 -22.92 -17.64
N GLN A 177 -30.81 -22.87 -18.92
CA GLN A 177 -31.57 -23.46 -20.03
C GLN A 177 -30.70 -24.36 -20.89
N VAL A 178 -30.51 -25.58 -20.42
CA VAL A 178 -30.31 -26.72 -21.32
C VAL A 178 -31.22 -27.85 -20.85
N HIS A 179 -32.50 -27.77 -21.25
CA HIS A 179 -33.38 -28.94 -21.25
C HIS A 179 -33.23 -29.59 -22.63
N LEU A 180 -32.15 -30.35 -22.80
CA LEU A 180 -32.04 -31.38 -23.82
C LEU A 180 -32.72 -32.61 -23.21
N GLU A 181 -34.03 -32.72 -23.41
CA GLU A 181 -34.68 -34.04 -23.30
C GLU A 181 -34.29 -34.83 -24.55
N ASP A 182 -33.29 -35.67 -24.34
CA ASP A 182 -32.96 -36.86 -25.11
C ASP A 182 -34.19 -37.75 -25.24
N CYS A 183 -34.86 -37.71 -26.40
CA CYS A 183 -35.76 -38.79 -26.80
C CYS A 183 -34.93 -39.91 -27.45
N CYS A 184 -34.23 -40.69 -26.63
CA CYS A 184 -33.71 -42.00 -27.03
C CYS A 184 -34.79 -43.09 -26.90
N GLU A 185 -34.97 -43.79 -28.01
CA GLU A 185 -35.24 -45.22 -28.15
C GLU A 185 -36.63 -45.79 -27.74
N ARG A 186 -37.38 -46.19 -28.77
CA ARG A 186 -38.11 -47.46 -28.75
C ARG A 186 -37.70 -48.30 -29.95
N THR A 187 -36.74 -49.19 -29.72
CA THR A 187 -36.65 -50.48 -30.42
C THR A 187 -37.58 -51.47 -29.71
N ASN A 188 -38.49 -52.09 -30.47
CA ASN A 188 -39.04 -53.43 -30.22
C ASN A 188 -39.72 -53.89 -31.53
N ASN A 189 -39.10 -54.72 -32.34
CA ASN A 189 -39.01 -56.19 -32.30
C ASN A 189 -40.17 -56.88 -33.06
N VAL A 190 -39.78 -57.60 -34.13
CA VAL A 190 -40.49 -58.54 -35.03
C VAL A 190 -41.45 -57.93 -36.05
#